data_AF-A0A2P2MK58-F1
#
_entry.id   AF-A0A2P2MK58-F1
#
_cell.length_a   1.000
_cell.length_b   1.000
_cell.length_c   1.000
_cell.angle_alpha   90.00
_cell.angle_beta   90.00
_cell.angle_gamma   90.00
#
_symmetry.space_group_name_H-M   'P 1'
#
loop_
_entity.id
_entity.type
_entity.pdbx_description
1 polymer ?
#
loop_
_entity_poly.entity_id
_entity_poly.type
_entity_poly.pdbx_seq_one_letter_code
_entity_poly.pdbx_strand_id
1 'polypeptide(L)'
;MFEFFFFFFILILSHNCLIVIQKKLNEDVIDFDLLEDLVCYVNETCGDGAILVFLPGVAEIYALVDRLAASYQFGGPSADWIIPLHSSVSSTEQKKAFLQPPGNMRKVIIATNIAETSITIDDVVYVIDCGKHKENRYNPQKKLSSMVEDWISQANARQRRGRAGRVKPGICFCLYTRYRFEKLMRPYQVPEMLRMPLLELCLQIKLLSLGRIKPFLSMAIEPPREEAITSAVSLLYEVGAIEGDEELTPLGHHLAKLPVNVLIGKMMLYGAIFGCLSPILSISAFLSYKSPFLYPNNERQDVERTKLALLSDKLDGSNDSNYSDKQSDHLVMMVAYAKWQKILHEKGVKAAKQFCNSFFLSSSVMYMIRDMRIQFGKQLADIGLITLPSNYQIVAQNTENLDSWLSERSQSFNRYSHQVAIVKAILCAGLYPNVAATEQGIASATLNSIKQSGSCDIKSRPIWYDGRREVHVHPSSINSSSKALQHPFLVFLEKVETNKVFLRDTTIVSPFPILFFGGSINIQHQAGLVIIDGWLKLTAPAQSAVLFKKLRAQHLLIMRLYDQLFSCY
;
A
#
# COMPACT_ATOMS: atom_id res chain seq x y z
N MET A 1 0.58 21.81 44.72
CA MET A 1 0.41 20.42 45.19
C MET A 1 0.77 19.44 44.06
N PHE A 2 1.99 19.57 43.51
CA PHE A 2 2.42 18.93 42.25
C PHE A 2 3.83 18.32 42.34
N GLU A 3 4.39 18.17 43.55
CA GLU A 3 5.77 17.70 43.76
C GLU A 3 5.89 16.33 44.48
N PHE A 4 4.79 15.73 44.93
CA PHE A 4 4.90 14.56 45.82
C PHE A 4 4.75 13.17 45.16
N PHE A 5 4.38 13.09 43.88
CA PHE A 5 4.11 11.79 43.23
C PHE A 5 5.26 11.20 42.42
N PHE A 6 6.34 11.95 42.18
CA PHE A 6 7.52 11.42 41.46
C PHE A 6 8.35 10.45 42.32
N PHE A 7 8.23 10.52 43.65
CA PHE A 7 8.99 9.68 44.57
C PHE A 7 8.36 8.29 44.82
N PHE A 8 7.05 8.10 44.58
CA PHE A 8 6.40 6.85 44.96
C PHE A 8 6.62 5.71 43.96
N PHE A 9 6.95 6.02 42.70
CA PHE A 9 7.28 5.01 41.68
C PHE A 9 8.72 4.45 41.83
N ILE A 10 9.53 5.06 42.70
CA ILE A 10 10.96 4.74 42.87
C ILE A 10 11.19 3.77 44.05
N LEU A 11 10.17 3.49 44.88
CA LEU A 11 10.37 2.76 46.14
C LEU A 11 10.21 1.23 46.08
N ILE A 12 9.85 0.65 44.93
CA ILE A 12 9.57 -0.81 44.82
C ILE A 12 10.73 -1.59 44.16
N LEU A 13 11.69 -0.92 43.53
CA LEU A 13 12.91 -1.56 43.02
C LEU A 13 14.08 -1.22 43.95
N SER A 14 14.78 -2.24 44.45
CA SER A 14 15.92 -2.07 45.36
C SER A 14 16.92 -1.03 44.84
N HIS A 15 17.48 -0.21 45.74
CA HIS A 15 18.39 0.89 45.40
C HIS A 15 19.59 0.46 44.51
N ASN A 16 19.98 -0.81 44.57
CA ASN A 16 21.02 -1.40 43.71
C ASN A 16 20.55 -1.71 42.28
N CYS A 17 19.27 -2.02 42.05
CA CYS A 17 18.72 -2.22 40.70
C CYS A 17 18.63 -0.89 39.92
N LEU A 18 18.29 0.21 40.60
CA LEU A 18 18.08 1.52 39.96
C LEU A 18 19.36 2.06 39.29
N ILE A 19 20.50 1.93 39.97
CA ILE A 19 21.81 2.39 39.45
C ILE A 19 22.29 1.51 38.28
N VAL A 20 21.92 0.22 38.27
CA VAL A 20 22.24 -0.71 37.18
C VAL A 20 21.37 -0.46 35.96
N ILE A 21 20.06 -0.19 36.14
CA ILE A 21 19.11 0.09 35.04
C ILE A 21 19.46 1.44 34.39
N GLN A 22 19.70 2.51 35.15
CA GLN A 22 20.04 3.82 34.56
C GLN A 22 21.38 3.84 33.81
N LYS A 23 22.35 2.97 34.17
CA LYS A 23 23.61 2.82 33.45
C LYS A 23 23.55 1.82 32.27
N LYS A 24 22.45 1.07 32.12
CA LYS A 24 22.27 0.05 31.06
C LYS A 24 21.03 0.23 30.18
N LEU A 25 20.16 1.21 30.45
CA LEU A 25 18.93 1.43 29.67
C LEU A 25 19.29 1.95 28.28
N ASN A 26 19.26 1.05 27.30
CA ASN A 26 19.34 1.43 25.90
C ASN A 26 17.93 1.80 25.40
N GLU A 27 17.59 3.10 25.46
CA GLU A 27 16.29 3.61 24.98
C GLU A 27 16.03 3.30 23.48
N ASP A 28 17.08 3.00 22.70
CA ASP A 28 16.93 2.69 21.28
C ASP A 28 16.45 1.26 21.02
N VAL A 29 16.37 0.40 22.05
CA VAL A 29 15.84 -0.97 21.93
C VAL A 29 14.64 -1.12 22.86
N ILE A 30 13.59 -1.78 22.37
CA ILE A 30 12.44 -2.11 23.21
C ILE A 30 12.83 -3.28 24.12
N ASP A 31 12.82 -3.04 25.43
CA ASP A 31 13.03 -4.07 26.45
C ASP A 31 11.72 -4.83 26.68
N PHE A 32 11.64 -6.03 26.09
CA PHE A 32 10.46 -6.88 26.21
C PHE A 32 10.33 -7.55 27.57
N ASP A 33 11.43 -7.74 28.31
CA ASP A 33 11.40 -8.30 29.66
C ASP A 33 10.76 -7.28 30.61
N LEU A 34 11.20 -6.02 30.52
CA LEU A 34 10.60 -4.91 31.27
C LEU A 34 9.11 -4.69 30.93
N LEU A 35 8.74 -4.82 29.65
CA LEU A 35 7.34 -4.70 29.22
C LEU A 35 6.47 -5.79 29.82
N GLU A 36 6.93 -7.04 29.81
CA GLU A 36 6.23 -8.18 30.40
C GLU A 36 6.05 -8.00 31.90
N ASP A 37 7.15 -7.68 32.61
CA ASP A 37 7.14 -7.42 34.04
C ASP A 37 6.17 -6.29 34.42
N LEU A 38 6.14 -5.22 33.62
CA LEU A 38 5.23 -4.10 33.86
C LEU A 38 3.76 -4.47 33.63
N VAL A 39 3.45 -5.26 32.60
CA VAL A 39 2.08 -5.75 32.36
C VAL A 39 1.62 -6.64 33.51
N CYS A 40 2.48 -7.55 33.97
CA CYS A 40 2.26 -8.42 35.14
C CYS A 40 2.06 -7.59 36.42
N TYR A 41 2.92 -6.60 36.67
CA TYR A 41 2.78 -5.68 37.80
C TYR A 41 1.45 -4.93 37.78
N VAL A 42 1.03 -4.39 36.63
CA VAL A 42 -0.25 -3.69 36.52
C VAL A 42 -1.42 -4.64 36.79
N ASN A 43 -1.32 -5.90 36.35
CA ASN A 43 -2.36 -6.89 36.57
C ASN A 43 -2.53 -7.27 38.05
N GLU A 44 -1.42 -7.47 38.77
CA GLU A 44 -1.42 -7.88 40.18
C GLU A 44 -1.71 -6.74 41.16
N THR A 45 -1.16 -5.56 40.90
CA THR A 45 -1.12 -4.46 41.89
C THR A 45 -2.12 -3.34 41.62
N CYS A 46 -2.59 -3.16 40.38
CA CYS A 46 -3.50 -2.08 40.03
C CYS A 46 -4.97 -2.58 39.95
N GLY A 47 -5.92 -1.70 40.29
CA GLY A 47 -7.36 -2.02 40.26
C GLY A 47 -7.91 -2.31 38.87
N ASP A 48 -9.22 -2.55 38.75
CA ASP A 48 -9.85 -2.96 37.48
C ASP A 48 -9.65 -1.99 36.31
N GLY A 49 -9.61 -2.53 35.10
CA GLY A 49 -9.43 -1.76 33.86
C GLY A 49 -8.54 -2.48 32.86
N ALA A 50 -8.77 -2.23 31.57
CA ALA A 50 -7.95 -2.78 30.50
C ALA A 50 -6.59 -2.08 30.40
N ILE A 51 -5.60 -2.84 29.95
CA ILE A 51 -4.24 -2.38 29.67
C ILE A 51 -4.11 -2.15 28.16
N LEU A 52 -3.63 -0.99 27.75
CA LEU A 52 -3.30 -0.68 26.35
C LEU A 52 -1.79 -0.44 26.22
N VAL A 53 -1.12 -1.31 25.49
CA VAL A 53 0.32 -1.23 25.22
C VAL A 53 0.54 -0.70 23.82
N PHE A 54 1.28 0.40 23.69
CA PHE A 54 1.70 0.93 22.39
C PHE A 54 3.05 0.36 21.99
N LEU A 55 3.12 -0.27 20.81
CA LEU A 55 4.33 -0.80 20.17
C LEU A 55 4.45 -0.31 18.71
N PRO A 56 5.66 -0.26 18.14
CA PRO A 56 5.87 0.39 16.84
C PRO A 56 5.33 -0.42 15.65
N GLY A 57 5.20 -1.74 15.74
CA GLY A 57 4.78 -2.57 14.61
C GLY A 57 4.36 -3.99 14.97
N VAL A 58 4.00 -4.76 13.92
CA VAL A 58 3.44 -6.11 14.03
C VAL A 58 4.39 -7.11 14.66
N ALA A 59 5.67 -7.05 14.30
CA ALA A 59 6.68 -7.96 14.86
C ALA A 59 6.80 -7.79 16.37
N GLU A 60 6.81 -6.54 16.83
CA GLU A 60 6.88 -6.22 18.25
C GLU A 60 5.58 -6.60 18.98
N ILE A 61 4.42 -6.40 18.35
CA ILE A 61 3.12 -6.83 18.90
C ILE A 61 3.12 -8.33 19.19
N TYR A 62 3.41 -9.17 18.19
CA TYR A 62 3.34 -10.62 18.37
C TYR A 62 4.42 -11.15 19.30
N ALA A 63 5.61 -10.53 19.33
CA ALA A 63 6.64 -10.90 20.31
C ALA A 63 6.17 -10.74 21.76
N LEU A 64 5.42 -9.67 22.08
CA LEU A 64 4.85 -9.48 23.41
C LEU A 64 3.61 -10.38 23.64
N VAL A 65 2.79 -10.61 22.62
CA VAL A 65 1.66 -11.57 22.70
C VAL A 65 2.16 -12.96 23.10
N ASP A 66 3.18 -13.48 22.41
CA ASP A 66 3.70 -14.83 22.63
C ASP A 66 4.31 -14.97 24.03
N ARG A 67 5.02 -13.94 24.51
CA ARG A 67 5.59 -13.90 25.87
C ARG A 67 4.51 -13.90 26.94
N LEU A 68 3.52 -13.00 26.83
CA LEU A 68 2.42 -12.93 27.79
C LEU A 68 1.59 -14.22 27.79
N ALA A 69 1.30 -14.79 26.62
CA ALA A 69 0.57 -16.06 26.52
C ALA A 69 1.33 -17.25 27.15
N ALA A 70 2.66 -17.19 27.21
CA ALA A 70 3.50 -18.16 27.91
C ALA A 70 3.62 -17.90 29.42
N SER A 71 3.27 -16.71 29.89
CA SER A 71 3.31 -16.35 31.32
C SER A 71 2.24 -17.09 32.13
N TYR A 72 2.51 -17.31 33.41
CA TYR A 72 1.55 -17.96 34.31
C TYR A 72 0.25 -17.14 34.50
N GLN A 73 0.33 -15.81 34.48
CA GLN A 73 -0.82 -14.93 34.73
C GLN A 73 -1.78 -14.83 33.53
N PHE A 74 -1.23 -14.86 32.31
CA PHE A 74 -2.01 -14.65 31.09
C PHE A 74 -2.09 -15.90 30.19
N GLY A 75 -1.55 -17.04 30.63
CA GLY A 75 -1.70 -18.32 29.95
C GLY A 75 -3.10 -18.91 30.06
N GLY A 76 -3.34 -20.01 29.33
CA GLY A 76 -4.62 -20.73 29.35
C GLY A 76 -5.80 -19.88 28.86
N PRO A 77 -6.98 -19.92 29.51
CA PRO A 77 -8.15 -19.14 29.10
C PRO A 77 -7.96 -17.62 29.11
N SER A 78 -7.02 -17.10 29.90
CA SER A 78 -6.69 -15.66 29.94
C SER A 78 -5.99 -15.18 28.67
N ALA A 79 -5.32 -16.08 27.94
CA ALA A 79 -4.59 -15.75 26.71
C ALA A 79 -5.52 -15.21 25.62
N ASP A 80 -6.79 -15.62 25.65
CA ASP A 80 -7.82 -15.11 24.75
C ASP A 80 -8.03 -13.59 24.89
N TRP A 81 -7.67 -13.00 26.02
CA TRP A 81 -7.84 -11.56 26.29
C TRP A 81 -6.58 -10.74 26.06
N ILE A 82 -5.55 -11.35 25.44
CA ILE A 82 -4.41 -10.66 24.83
C ILE A 82 -4.77 -10.36 23.37
N ILE A 83 -5.03 -9.09 23.06
CA ILE A 83 -5.63 -8.68 21.78
C ILE A 83 -4.60 -7.90 20.97
N PRO A 84 -4.02 -8.48 19.90
CA PRO A 84 -3.19 -7.74 18.96
C PRO A 84 -4.05 -6.82 18.11
N LEU A 85 -3.66 -5.54 18.00
CA LEU A 85 -4.40 -4.53 17.25
C LEU A 85 -3.50 -3.80 16.24
N HIS A 86 -3.71 -4.10 14.96
CA HIS A 86 -2.98 -3.48 13.84
C HIS A 86 -3.90 -3.33 12.62
N SER A 87 -3.56 -2.44 11.69
CA SER A 87 -4.35 -2.17 10.48
C SER A 87 -4.52 -3.38 9.55
N SER A 88 -3.60 -4.35 9.62
CA SER A 88 -3.65 -5.61 8.87
C SER A 88 -4.47 -6.72 9.54
N VAL A 89 -4.83 -6.56 10.82
CA VAL A 89 -5.61 -7.55 11.58
C VAL A 89 -7.06 -7.58 11.08
N SER A 90 -7.71 -8.73 11.15
CA SER A 90 -9.08 -8.91 10.64
C SER A 90 -10.08 -8.04 11.42
N SER A 91 -11.14 -7.56 10.75
CA SER A 91 -12.16 -6.72 11.39
C SER A 91 -12.88 -7.44 12.54
N THR A 92 -12.96 -8.77 12.50
CA THR A 92 -13.53 -9.59 13.58
C THR A 92 -12.65 -9.60 14.82
N GLU A 93 -11.33 -9.68 14.65
CA GLU A 93 -10.37 -9.60 15.76
C GLU A 93 -10.33 -8.19 16.36
N GLN A 94 -10.38 -7.15 15.52
CA GLN A 94 -10.48 -5.76 16.00
C GLN A 94 -11.75 -5.52 16.84
N LYS A 95 -12.88 -6.15 16.46
CA LYS A 95 -14.13 -6.06 17.24
C LYS A 95 -14.00 -6.64 18.65
N LYS A 96 -13.15 -7.66 18.85
CA LYS A 96 -12.90 -8.25 20.18
C LYS A 96 -12.34 -7.21 21.17
N ALA A 97 -11.58 -6.23 20.68
CA ALA A 97 -11.01 -5.17 21.51
C ALA A 97 -12.06 -4.32 22.24
N PHE A 98 -13.28 -4.24 21.69
CA PHE A 98 -14.41 -3.50 22.28
C PHE A 98 -15.25 -4.34 23.25
N LEU A 99 -15.03 -5.65 23.31
CA LEU A 99 -15.73 -6.53 24.25
C LEU A 99 -15.10 -6.44 25.63
N GLN A 100 -15.91 -6.71 26.65
CA GLN A 100 -15.46 -6.80 28.03
C GLN A 100 -15.05 -8.24 28.37
N PRO A 101 -13.94 -8.43 29.11
CA PRO A 101 -13.54 -9.75 29.57
C PRO A 101 -14.52 -10.32 30.61
N PRO A 102 -14.66 -11.65 30.71
CA PRO A 102 -15.32 -12.31 31.83
C PRO A 102 -14.67 -11.94 33.17
N GLY A 103 -15.42 -12.09 34.26
CA GLY A 103 -14.91 -11.83 35.62
C GLY A 103 -13.62 -12.61 35.90
N ASN A 104 -12.67 -11.97 36.58
CA ASN A 104 -11.32 -12.44 36.90
C ASN A 104 -10.30 -12.46 35.74
N MET A 105 -10.64 -11.96 34.55
CA MET A 105 -9.69 -11.81 33.44
C MET A 105 -9.39 -10.35 33.14
N ARG A 106 -8.12 -10.07 32.85
CA ARG A 106 -7.64 -8.74 32.45
C ARG A 106 -7.51 -8.68 30.94
N LYS A 107 -8.15 -7.69 30.32
CA LYS A 107 -7.96 -7.40 28.90
C LYS A 107 -6.66 -6.63 28.67
N VAL A 108 -5.79 -7.16 27.82
CA VAL A 108 -4.53 -6.53 27.41
C VAL A 108 -4.56 -6.33 25.91
N ILE A 109 -4.59 -5.07 25.47
CA ILE A 109 -4.59 -4.70 24.06
C ILE A 109 -3.19 -4.23 23.68
N ILE A 110 -2.59 -4.84 22.67
CA ILE A 110 -1.24 -4.51 22.21
C ILE A 110 -1.36 -3.94 20.79
N ALA A 111 -1.11 -2.64 20.65
CA ALA A 111 -1.50 -1.88 19.48
C ALA A 111 -0.39 -0.98 18.93
N THR A 112 -0.51 -0.62 17.64
CA THR A 112 0.24 0.51 17.07
C THR A 112 -0.50 1.84 17.28
N ASN A 113 -0.07 2.88 16.57
CA ASN A 113 -0.75 4.18 16.52
C ASN A 113 -2.23 4.12 16.06
N ILE A 114 -2.74 2.98 15.58
CA ILE A 114 -4.17 2.81 15.29
C ILE A 114 -5.07 3.07 16.51
N ALA A 115 -4.59 2.77 17.72
CA ALA A 115 -5.30 3.03 18.97
C ALA A 115 -5.14 4.48 19.47
N GLU A 116 -4.24 5.27 18.85
CA GLU A 116 -3.94 6.64 19.25
C GLU A 116 -5.01 7.63 18.81
N THR A 117 -5.58 7.45 17.61
CA THR A 117 -6.61 8.31 17.02
C THR A 117 -7.82 7.49 16.57
N SER A 118 -7.62 6.50 15.70
CA SER A 118 -8.67 5.84 14.91
C SER A 118 -9.63 4.94 15.69
N ILE A 119 -9.24 4.42 16.84
CA ILE A 119 -10.06 3.47 17.62
C ILE A 119 -10.25 3.99 19.03
N THR A 120 -11.47 3.91 19.57
CA THR A 120 -11.80 4.31 20.93
C THR A 120 -12.25 3.10 21.76
N ILE A 121 -11.43 2.69 22.73
CA ILE A 121 -11.73 1.59 23.63
C ILE A 121 -12.00 2.19 25.01
N ASP A 122 -13.21 2.00 25.52
CA ASP A 122 -13.73 2.79 26.65
C ASP A 122 -13.24 2.28 28.01
N ASP A 123 -12.96 0.99 28.13
CA ASP A 123 -12.54 0.36 29.39
C ASP A 123 -11.02 0.39 29.63
N VAL A 124 -10.26 1.13 28.80
CA VAL A 124 -8.82 1.35 29.00
C VAL A 124 -8.59 2.31 30.16
N VAL A 125 -7.78 1.86 31.12
CA VAL A 125 -7.43 2.61 32.35
C VAL A 125 -5.92 2.69 32.51
N TYR A 126 -5.19 1.71 31.99
CA TYR A 126 -3.74 1.66 32.05
C TYR A 126 -3.19 1.73 30.63
N VAL A 127 -2.30 2.68 30.39
CA VAL A 127 -1.56 2.80 29.12
C VAL A 127 -0.10 2.53 29.40
N ILE A 128 0.54 1.67 28.60
CA ILE A 128 1.98 1.46 28.60
C ILE A 128 2.49 1.93 27.24
N ASP A 129 3.31 3.00 27.23
CA ASP A 129 3.78 3.64 26.02
C ASP A 129 5.30 3.49 25.86
N CYS A 130 5.71 2.73 24.84
CA CYS A 130 7.14 2.59 24.51
C CYS A 130 7.76 3.89 23.95
N GLY A 131 6.93 4.88 23.56
CA GLY A 131 7.40 6.14 22.99
C GLY A 131 7.85 6.07 21.53
N LYS A 132 7.70 4.92 20.87
CA LYS A 132 8.10 4.72 19.47
C LYS A 132 6.91 4.49 18.54
N HIS A 133 7.12 4.76 17.26
CA HIS A 133 6.22 4.40 16.18
C HIS A 133 6.99 4.08 14.90
N LYS A 134 6.32 3.44 13.93
CA LYS A 134 6.78 3.39 12.54
C LYS A 134 5.99 4.39 11.73
N GLU A 135 6.66 5.24 10.95
CA GLU A 135 6.01 6.20 10.04
C GLU A 135 6.60 6.15 8.62
N ASN A 136 5.75 6.40 7.62
CA ASN A 136 6.17 6.44 6.23
C ASN A 136 6.86 7.78 5.94
N ARG A 137 8.03 7.69 5.31
CA ARG A 137 8.82 8.83 4.84
C ARG A 137 9.18 8.66 3.38
N TYR A 138 9.03 9.74 2.62
CA TYR A 138 9.40 9.80 1.21
C TYR A 138 10.73 10.52 1.02
N ASN A 139 11.63 9.90 0.25
CA ASN A 139 12.87 10.49 -0.21
C ASN A 139 12.73 10.87 -1.70
N PRO A 140 12.67 12.18 -2.05
CA PRO A 140 12.46 12.62 -3.42
C PRO A 140 13.64 12.30 -4.35
N GLN A 141 14.89 12.40 -3.87
CA GLN A 141 16.08 12.06 -4.65
C GLN A 141 16.09 10.60 -5.08
N LYS A 142 15.77 9.71 -4.12
CA LYS A 142 15.70 8.28 -4.35
C LYS A 142 14.39 7.84 -5.04
N LYS A 143 13.37 8.72 -5.09
CA LYS A 143 11.97 8.37 -5.42
C LYS A 143 11.48 7.16 -4.60
N LEU A 144 11.85 7.06 -3.31
CA LEU A 144 11.58 5.88 -2.46
C LEU A 144 10.78 6.27 -1.22
N SER A 145 9.80 5.43 -0.88
CA SER A 145 9.14 5.47 0.42
C SER A 145 9.77 4.44 1.35
N SER A 146 10.01 4.79 2.60
CA SER A 146 10.56 3.91 3.63
C SER A 146 9.73 3.99 4.90
N MET A 147 9.53 2.84 5.54
CA MET A 147 8.91 2.76 6.86
C MET A 147 10.01 2.91 7.90
N VAL A 148 10.05 4.04 8.61
CA VAL A 148 11.12 4.37 9.56
C VAL A 148 10.58 4.29 10.98
N GLU A 149 11.29 3.60 11.86
CA GLU A 149 11.03 3.69 13.29
C GLU A 149 11.59 5.02 13.81
N ASP A 150 10.75 5.80 14.49
CA ASP A 150 11.17 7.03 15.16
C ASP A 150 10.47 7.17 16.52
N TRP A 151 10.96 8.10 17.32
CA TRP A 151 10.30 8.55 18.53
C TRP A 151 9.06 9.37 18.20
N ILE A 152 8.01 9.16 18.99
CA ILE A 152 6.79 9.94 18.87
C ILE A 152 7.00 11.40 19.29
N SER A 153 6.13 12.30 18.85
CA SER A 153 6.14 13.68 19.33
C SER A 153 5.55 13.79 20.74
N GLN A 154 5.83 14.89 21.42
CA GLN A 154 5.21 15.22 22.70
C GLN A 154 3.68 15.29 22.59
N ALA A 155 3.15 15.78 21.45
CA ALA A 155 1.72 15.77 21.17
C ALA A 155 1.15 14.35 21.11
N ASN A 156 1.83 13.42 20.43
CA ASN A 156 1.41 12.01 20.35
C ASN A 156 1.43 11.36 21.75
N ALA A 157 2.50 11.54 22.52
CA ALA A 157 2.59 11.04 23.89
C ALA A 157 1.45 11.53 24.78
N ARG A 158 1.07 12.82 24.66
CA ARG A 158 -0.08 13.39 25.37
C ARG A 158 -1.41 12.77 24.91
N GLN A 159 -1.57 12.48 23.62
CA GLN A 159 -2.76 11.78 23.10
C GLN A 159 -2.85 10.35 23.63
N ARG A 160 -1.73 9.60 23.61
CA ARG A 160 -1.65 8.23 24.18
C ARG A 160 -1.99 8.21 25.65
N ARG A 161 -1.43 9.15 26.44
CA ARG A 161 -1.80 9.33 27.86
C ARG A 161 -3.30 9.60 28.04
N GLY A 162 -3.90 10.38 27.16
CA GLY A 162 -5.35 10.67 27.18
C GLY A 162 -6.23 9.43 27.00
N ARG A 163 -5.70 8.31 26.50
CA ARG A 163 -6.45 7.04 26.35
C ARG A 163 -6.74 6.35 27.68
N ALA A 164 -5.93 6.58 28.72
CA ALA A 164 -6.14 6.03 30.06
C ALA A 164 -7.25 6.75 30.85
N GLY A 165 -7.54 8.01 30.52
CA GLY A 165 -8.34 8.91 31.38
C GLY A 165 -9.76 9.19 30.86
N ARG A 166 -10.38 8.26 30.13
CA ARG A 166 -11.67 8.52 29.47
C ARG A 166 -12.87 8.37 30.39
N VAL A 167 -13.00 7.20 31.01
CA VAL A 167 -14.17 6.84 31.82
C VAL A 167 -13.91 7.03 33.31
N LYS A 168 -12.66 6.88 33.74
CA LYS A 168 -12.22 7.08 35.12
C LYS A 168 -10.75 7.50 35.18
N PRO A 169 -10.23 7.94 36.34
CA PRO A 169 -8.81 8.23 36.48
C PRO A 169 -7.97 7.00 36.09
N GLY A 170 -6.98 7.22 35.23
CA GLY A 170 -6.10 6.17 34.72
C GLY A 170 -4.63 6.55 34.82
N ILE A 171 -3.76 5.57 34.55
CA ILE A 171 -2.31 5.70 34.67
C ILE A 171 -1.66 5.45 33.31
N CYS A 172 -0.70 6.28 32.94
CA CYS A 172 0.12 6.10 31.74
C CYS A 172 1.57 5.88 32.15
N PHE A 173 2.09 4.69 31.89
CA PHE A 173 3.49 4.33 32.10
C PHE A 173 4.26 4.62 30.81
N CYS A 174 5.25 5.50 30.88
CA CYS A 174 6.08 5.89 29.75
C CYS A 174 7.46 5.23 29.86
N LEU A 175 7.86 4.42 28.87
CA LEU A 175 9.16 3.74 28.84
C LEU A 175 10.25 4.59 28.19
N TYR A 176 10.29 5.87 28.57
CA TYR A 176 11.30 6.83 28.14
C TYR A 176 11.55 7.84 29.25
N THR A 177 12.79 8.34 29.32
CA THR A 177 13.13 9.30 30.36
C THR A 177 12.40 10.63 30.18
N ARG A 178 12.23 11.35 31.28
CA ARG A 178 11.74 12.73 31.26
C ARG A 178 12.61 13.63 30.38
N TYR A 179 13.93 13.41 30.38
CA TYR A 179 14.86 14.11 29.50
C TYR A 179 14.55 13.86 28.02
N ARG A 180 14.33 12.59 27.62
CA ARG A 180 13.88 12.26 26.25
C ARG A 180 12.60 13.01 25.89
N PHE A 181 11.59 12.97 26.74
CA PHE A 181 10.30 13.64 26.48
C PHE A 181 10.41 15.16 26.36
N GLU A 182 11.10 15.82 27.31
CA GLU A 182 11.14 17.28 27.39
C GLU A 182 12.19 17.92 26.48
N LYS A 183 13.30 17.23 26.18
CA LYS A 183 14.46 17.81 25.49
C LYS A 183 14.73 17.23 24.11
N LEU A 184 14.40 15.97 23.85
CA LEU A 184 14.76 15.29 22.60
C LEU A 184 13.56 15.03 21.67
N MET A 185 12.39 14.72 22.22
CA MET A 185 11.17 14.52 21.44
C MET A 185 10.67 15.85 20.86
N ARG A 186 10.28 15.81 19.59
CA ARG A 186 9.69 16.96 18.88
C ARG A 186 8.36 17.35 19.53
N PRO A 187 7.99 18.63 19.57
CA PRO A 187 6.71 19.05 20.13
C PRO A 187 5.52 18.49 19.34
N TYR A 188 5.63 18.46 18.01
CA TYR A 188 4.60 17.96 17.09
C TYR A 188 5.19 17.00 16.07
N GLN A 189 4.34 16.15 15.50
CA GLN A 189 4.72 15.28 14.40
C GLN A 189 5.01 16.13 13.14
N VAL A 190 5.96 15.67 12.32
CA VAL A 190 6.26 16.30 11.04
C VAL A 190 5.00 16.28 10.15
N PRO A 191 4.55 17.45 9.64
CA PRO A 191 3.39 17.53 8.76
C PRO A 191 3.47 16.59 7.57
N GLU A 192 2.34 16.03 7.17
CA GLU A 192 2.25 15.04 6.09
C GLU A 192 2.85 15.54 4.77
N MET A 193 2.57 16.80 4.41
CA MET A 193 3.10 17.46 3.22
C MET A 193 4.64 17.46 3.15
N LEU A 194 5.34 17.43 4.29
CA LEU A 194 6.80 17.42 4.33
C LEU A 194 7.41 16.03 4.20
N ARG A 195 6.60 14.96 4.32
CA ARG A 195 7.07 13.57 4.40
C ARG A 195 6.44 12.62 3.40
N MET A 196 5.41 13.04 2.67
CA MET A 196 4.73 12.24 1.63
C MET A 196 5.03 12.77 0.22
N PRO A 197 4.84 11.96 -0.85
CA PRO A 197 4.91 12.45 -2.22
C PRO A 197 3.91 13.59 -2.48
N LEU A 198 4.30 14.57 -3.27
CA LEU A 198 3.49 15.77 -3.55
C LEU A 198 2.72 15.69 -4.88
N LEU A 199 2.73 14.53 -5.56
CA LEU A 199 2.23 14.38 -6.92
C LEU A 199 0.76 14.81 -7.03
N GLU A 200 -0.08 14.26 -6.17
CA GLU A 200 -1.52 14.54 -6.13
C GLU A 200 -1.79 16.00 -5.75
N LEU A 201 -1.05 16.55 -4.77
CA LEU A 201 -1.19 17.95 -4.37
C LEU A 201 -0.84 18.91 -5.52
N CYS A 202 0.25 18.64 -6.24
CA CYS A 202 0.67 19.43 -7.40
C CYS A 202 -0.38 19.40 -8.51
N LEU A 203 -1.01 18.25 -8.74
CA LEU A 203 -2.07 18.10 -9.73
C LEU A 203 -3.33 18.90 -9.35
N GLN A 204 -3.71 18.90 -8.07
CA GLN A 204 -4.86 19.68 -7.55
C GLN A 204 -4.64 21.19 -7.67
N ILE A 205 -3.42 21.68 -7.40
CA ILE A 205 -3.06 23.10 -7.55
C ILE A 205 -3.33 23.57 -8.97
N LYS A 206 -2.96 22.75 -9.96
CA LYS A 206 -3.18 23.07 -11.37
C LYS A 206 -4.65 22.98 -11.77
N LEU A 207 -5.41 21.99 -11.28
CA LEU A 207 -6.84 21.88 -11.55
C LEU A 207 -7.61 23.11 -11.05
N LEU A 208 -7.26 23.59 -9.86
CA LEU A 208 -7.85 24.78 -9.24
C LEU A 208 -7.32 26.10 -9.83
N SER A 209 -6.44 26.04 -10.83
CA SER A 209 -5.84 27.23 -11.48
C SER A 209 -5.16 28.19 -10.50
N LEU A 210 -4.50 27.66 -9.46
CA LEU A 210 -3.85 28.45 -8.40
C LEU A 210 -2.46 29.00 -8.81
N GLY A 211 -2.16 29.02 -10.10
CA GLY A 211 -0.89 29.49 -10.66
C GLY A 211 0.17 28.39 -10.77
N ARG A 212 1.45 28.79 -10.71
CA ARG A 212 2.60 27.87 -10.75
C ARG A 212 2.76 27.14 -9.42
N ILE A 213 3.18 25.87 -9.48
CA ILE A 213 3.18 24.97 -8.33
C ILE A 213 4.15 25.44 -7.24
N LYS A 214 5.40 25.75 -7.61
CA LYS A 214 6.44 26.14 -6.65
C LYS A 214 6.10 27.42 -5.87
N PRO A 215 5.71 28.54 -6.52
CA PRO A 215 5.28 29.75 -5.81
C PRO A 215 4.10 29.51 -4.87
N PHE A 216 3.08 28.76 -5.29
CA PHE A 216 1.93 28.47 -4.44
C PHE A 216 2.33 27.69 -3.17
N LEU A 217 3.10 26.61 -3.32
CA LEU A 217 3.55 25.80 -2.18
C LEU A 217 4.49 26.55 -1.22
N SER A 218 5.20 27.58 -1.71
CA SER A 218 6.04 28.42 -0.87
C SER A 218 5.25 29.30 0.12
N MET A 219 3.94 29.48 -0.11
CA MET A 219 3.04 30.24 0.77
C MET A 219 2.44 29.40 1.90
N ALA A 220 2.71 28.09 1.94
CA ALA A 220 2.19 27.22 3.00
C ALA A 220 2.80 27.56 4.37
N ILE A 221 2.09 27.20 5.46
CA ILE A 221 2.55 27.42 6.85
C ILE A 221 3.95 26.84 7.07
N GLU A 222 4.16 25.62 6.59
CA GLU A 222 5.47 24.97 6.54
C GLU A 222 5.70 24.48 5.12
N PRO A 223 6.44 25.22 4.26
CA PRO A 223 6.58 24.88 2.86
C PRO A 223 7.43 23.60 2.66
N PRO A 224 7.09 22.76 1.66
CA PRO A 224 7.89 21.58 1.35
C PRO A 224 9.24 21.95 0.75
N ARG A 225 10.21 21.03 0.85
CA ARG A 225 11.54 21.20 0.24
C ARG A 225 11.41 21.29 -1.27
N GLU A 226 12.20 22.18 -1.88
CA GLU A 226 12.18 22.37 -3.34
C GLU A 226 12.40 21.08 -4.12
N GLU A 227 13.30 20.22 -3.66
CA GLU A 227 13.57 18.92 -4.27
C GLU A 227 12.33 18.01 -4.35
N ALA A 228 11.46 18.06 -3.34
CA ALA A 228 10.21 17.31 -3.33
C ALA A 228 9.22 17.86 -4.36
N ILE A 229 9.16 19.19 -4.52
CA ILE A 229 8.33 19.86 -5.53
C ILE A 229 8.84 19.50 -6.93
N THR A 230 10.14 19.67 -7.19
CA THR A 230 10.75 19.37 -8.49
C THR A 230 10.57 17.90 -8.86
N SER A 231 10.72 16.98 -7.90
CA SER A 231 10.49 15.55 -8.14
C SER A 231 9.03 15.25 -8.50
N ALA A 232 8.06 15.89 -7.83
CA ALA A 232 6.64 15.71 -8.13
C ALA A 232 6.27 16.29 -9.51
N VAL A 233 6.74 17.50 -9.83
CA VAL A 233 6.53 18.14 -11.13
C VAL A 233 7.14 17.30 -12.26
N SER A 234 8.38 16.82 -12.09
CA SER A 234 9.02 15.91 -13.05
C SER A 234 8.19 14.66 -13.30
N LEU A 235 7.59 14.08 -12.25
CA LEU A 235 6.75 12.90 -12.38
C LEU A 235 5.42 13.20 -13.08
N LEU A 236 4.83 14.40 -12.90
CA LEU A 236 3.64 14.80 -13.68
C LEU A 236 3.95 14.89 -15.18
N TYR A 237 5.13 15.39 -15.56
CA TYR A 237 5.58 15.36 -16.96
C TYR A 237 5.80 13.93 -17.47
N GLU A 238 6.47 13.07 -16.69
CA GLU A 238 6.70 11.65 -17.04
C GLU A 238 5.38 10.88 -17.24
N VAL A 239 4.37 11.16 -16.40
CA VAL A 239 3.03 10.58 -16.50
C VAL A 239 2.26 11.10 -17.71
N GLY A 240 2.58 12.32 -18.17
CA GLY A 240 1.86 13.06 -19.22
C GLY A 240 0.65 13.83 -18.71
N ALA A 241 0.61 14.17 -17.42
CA ALA A 241 -0.48 14.95 -16.81
C ALA A 241 -0.31 16.46 -17.00
N ILE A 242 0.92 16.93 -17.20
CA ILE A 242 1.23 18.32 -17.55
C ILE A 242 2.16 18.39 -18.76
N GLU A 243 2.11 19.48 -19.51
CA GLU A 243 2.99 19.79 -20.64
C GLU A 243 3.39 21.28 -20.66
N GLY A 244 4.42 21.62 -21.42
CA GLY A 244 4.85 23.01 -21.60
C GLY A 244 5.26 23.70 -20.30
N ASP A 245 4.59 24.81 -19.95
CA ASP A 245 4.86 25.63 -18.78
C ASP A 245 3.95 25.25 -17.58
N GLU A 246 4.02 23.98 -17.17
CA GLU A 246 3.15 23.38 -16.14
C GLU A 246 1.65 23.38 -16.49
N GLU A 247 1.28 23.35 -17.77
CA GLU A 247 -0.12 23.36 -18.19
C GLU A 247 -0.74 21.96 -18.15
N LEU A 248 -1.98 21.85 -17.68
CA LEU A 248 -2.65 20.55 -17.60
C LEU A 248 -2.92 20.02 -19.00
N THR A 249 -2.49 18.78 -19.24
CA THR A 249 -2.93 18.06 -20.42
C THR A 249 -4.39 17.67 -20.26
N PRO A 250 -5.06 17.29 -21.36
CA PRO A 250 -6.40 16.73 -21.29
C PRO A 250 -6.47 15.48 -20.36
N LEU A 251 -5.49 14.58 -20.45
CA LEU A 251 -5.29 13.48 -19.49
C LEU A 251 -5.15 14.01 -18.05
N GLY A 252 -4.36 15.06 -17.83
CA GLY A 252 -4.18 15.70 -16.52
C GLY A 252 -5.48 16.18 -15.89
N HIS A 253 -6.37 16.79 -16.67
CA HIS A 253 -7.69 17.22 -16.19
C HIS A 253 -8.53 16.05 -15.69
N HIS A 254 -8.55 14.94 -16.42
CA HIS A 254 -9.27 13.74 -16.01
C HIS A 254 -8.67 13.10 -14.75
N LEU A 255 -7.34 13.02 -14.68
CA LEU A 255 -6.63 12.50 -13.52
C LEU A 255 -6.89 13.35 -12.26
N ALA A 256 -6.94 14.66 -12.39
CA ALA A 256 -7.16 15.57 -11.27
C ALA A 256 -8.58 15.47 -10.68
N LYS A 257 -9.57 15.05 -11.48
CA LYS A 257 -10.95 14.83 -11.03
C LYS A 257 -11.13 13.52 -10.25
N LEU A 258 -10.15 12.62 -10.31
CA LEU A 258 -10.20 11.32 -9.62
C LEU A 258 -9.49 11.41 -8.25
N PRO A 259 -10.17 11.10 -7.13
CA PRO A 259 -9.58 11.13 -5.79
C PRO A 259 -8.78 9.84 -5.51
N VAL A 260 -7.85 9.50 -6.39
CA VAL A 260 -6.97 8.33 -6.27
C VAL A 260 -5.55 8.71 -6.66
N ASN A 261 -4.60 7.81 -6.39
CA ASN A 261 -3.25 7.95 -6.91
C ASN A 261 -3.26 8.10 -8.45
N VAL A 262 -2.43 9.01 -8.96
CA VAL A 262 -2.41 9.39 -10.39
C VAL A 262 -2.19 8.19 -11.32
N LEU A 263 -1.35 7.22 -10.94
CA LEU A 263 -1.08 6.03 -11.75
C LEU A 263 -2.28 5.08 -11.78
N ILE A 264 -2.99 4.95 -10.65
CA ILE A 264 -4.24 4.19 -10.56
C ILE A 264 -5.33 4.86 -11.41
N GLY A 265 -5.46 6.19 -11.32
CA GLY A 265 -6.37 6.96 -12.16
C GLY A 265 -6.11 6.71 -13.65
N LYS A 266 -4.86 6.83 -14.08
CA LYS A 266 -4.44 6.60 -15.47
C LYS A 266 -4.77 5.19 -15.95
N MET A 267 -4.55 4.21 -15.08
CA MET A 267 -4.91 2.82 -15.35
C MET A 267 -6.41 2.66 -15.58
N MET A 268 -7.26 3.27 -14.74
CA MET A 268 -8.72 3.22 -14.88
C MET A 268 -9.22 3.89 -16.17
N LEU A 269 -8.71 5.08 -16.49
CA LEU A 269 -9.05 5.79 -17.74
C LEU A 269 -8.74 4.91 -18.96
N TYR A 270 -7.54 4.33 -19.01
CA TYR A 270 -7.17 3.41 -20.09
C TYR A 270 -7.94 2.09 -20.05
N GLY A 271 -8.31 1.58 -18.87
CA GLY A 271 -9.17 0.41 -18.75
C GLY A 271 -10.53 0.61 -19.42
N ALA A 272 -11.13 1.79 -19.25
CA ALA A 272 -12.38 2.16 -19.92
C ALA A 272 -12.19 2.27 -21.44
N ILE A 273 -11.17 3.01 -21.88
CA ILE A 273 -10.91 3.30 -23.31
C ILE A 273 -10.58 2.03 -24.10
N PHE A 274 -9.78 1.11 -23.52
CA PHE A 274 -9.37 -0.12 -24.18
C PHE A 274 -10.32 -1.31 -23.91
N GLY A 275 -11.48 -1.07 -23.29
CA GLY A 275 -12.53 -2.07 -23.16
C GLY A 275 -12.21 -3.20 -22.16
N CYS A 276 -11.41 -2.94 -21.13
CA CYS A 276 -11.09 -3.92 -20.08
C CYS A 276 -11.31 -3.34 -18.66
N LEU A 277 -12.37 -2.57 -18.47
CA LEU A 277 -12.58 -1.80 -17.26
C LEU A 277 -12.80 -2.66 -16.01
N SER A 278 -13.63 -3.69 -16.07
CA SER A 278 -13.95 -4.52 -14.89
C SER A 278 -12.71 -5.10 -14.19
N PRO A 279 -11.76 -5.79 -14.85
CA PRO A 279 -10.56 -6.28 -14.16
C PRO A 279 -9.71 -5.12 -13.62
N ILE A 280 -9.64 -3.99 -14.34
CA ILE A 280 -8.89 -2.82 -13.91
C ILE A 280 -9.52 -2.15 -12.67
N LEU A 281 -10.85 -2.10 -12.55
CA LEU A 281 -11.51 -1.60 -11.35
C LEU A 281 -11.17 -2.45 -10.12
N SER A 282 -11.15 -3.79 -10.26
CA SER A 282 -10.70 -4.68 -9.17
C SER A 282 -9.28 -4.36 -8.75
N ILE A 283 -8.36 -4.32 -9.72
CA ILE A 283 -6.94 -4.08 -9.44
C ILE A 283 -6.75 -2.71 -8.80
N SER A 284 -7.39 -1.67 -9.34
CA SER A 284 -7.35 -0.30 -8.82
C SER A 284 -7.82 -0.21 -7.38
N ALA A 285 -8.91 -0.91 -7.05
CA ALA A 285 -9.48 -0.93 -5.71
C ALA A 285 -8.53 -1.61 -4.72
N PHE A 286 -7.92 -2.74 -5.10
CA PHE A 286 -6.94 -3.41 -4.24
C PHE A 286 -5.68 -2.58 -4.00
N LEU A 287 -5.18 -1.92 -5.05
CA LEU A 287 -4.02 -1.04 -4.96
C LEU A 287 -4.30 0.23 -4.14
N SER A 288 -5.54 0.73 -4.14
CA SER A 288 -5.94 1.93 -3.39
C SER A 288 -6.24 1.66 -1.91
N TYR A 289 -6.58 0.41 -1.54
CA TYR A 289 -6.95 0.06 -0.18
C TYR A 289 -5.96 -0.90 0.49
N LYS A 290 -6.06 -2.20 0.18
CA LYS A 290 -5.10 -3.22 0.61
C LYS A 290 -5.34 -4.55 -0.11
N SER A 291 -4.32 -5.40 -0.13
CA SER A 291 -4.43 -6.80 -0.55
C SER A 291 -5.52 -7.56 0.23
N PRO A 292 -6.29 -8.46 -0.42
CA PRO A 292 -7.27 -9.29 0.26
C PRO A 292 -6.63 -10.47 1.00
N PHE A 293 -5.40 -10.84 0.65
CA PHE A 293 -4.72 -12.02 1.19
C PHE A 293 -4.25 -11.77 2.62
N LEU A 294 -4.72 -12.63 3.51
CA LEU A 294 -4.28 -12.73 4.89
C LEU A 294 -3.02 -13.61 4.94
N TYR A 295 -2.13 -13.29 5.89
CA TYR A 295 -0.94 -14.07 6.16
C TYR A 295 -0.94 -14.49 7.62
N PRO A 296 -1.65 -15.57 7.96
CA PRO A 296 -1.58 -16.16 9.30
C PRO A 296 -0.14 -16.54 9.64
N ASN A 297 0.17 -16.54 10.95
CA ASN A 297 1.50 -16.91 11.42
C ASN A 297 1.88 -18.31 10.89
N ASN A 298 3.09 -18.43 10.34
CA ASN A 298 3.67 -19.66 9.77
C ASN A 298 2.99 -20.27 8.52
N GLU A 299 1.95 -19.67 7.93
CA GLU A 299 1.23 -20.27 6.78
C GLU A 299 1.56 -19.62 5.40
N ARG A 300 2.69 -18.89 5.30
CA ARG A 300 3.03 -18.15 4.06
C ARG A 300 3.09 -19.04 2.82
N GLN A 301 3.62 -20.25 2.93
CA GLN A 301 3.72 -21.18 1.82
C GLN A 301 2.34 -21.64 1.31
N ASP A 302 1.36 -21.78 2.21
CA ASP A 302 0.01 -22.18 1.83
C ASP A 302 -0.76 -21.03 1.19
N VAL A 303 -0.52 -19.79 1.64
CA VAL A 303 -1.01 -18.59 0.96
C VAL A 303 -0.44 -18.48 -0.47
N GLU A 304 0.85 -18.77 -0.66
CA GLU A 304 1.45 -18.77 -2.01
C GLU A 304 0.85 -19.87 -2.91
N ARG A 305 0.66 -21.08 -2.39
CA ARG A 305 0.03 -22.19 -3.12
C ARG A 305 -1.41 -21.85 -3.52
N THR A 306 -2.19 -21.26 -2.62
CA THR A 306 -3.58 -20.88 -2.90
C THR A 306 -3.68 -19.74 -3.92
N LYS A 307 -2.76 -18.76 -3.90
CA LYS A 307 -2.65 -17.74 -4.97
C LYS A 307 -2.39 -18.37 -6.34
N LEU A 308 -1.49 -19.35 -6.42
CA LEU A 308 -1.23 -20.07 -7.68
C LEU A 308 -2.42 -20.93 -8.10
N ALA A 309 -3.12 -21.55 -7.15
CA ALA A 309 -4.32 -22.34 -7.41
C ALA A 309 -5.45 -21.48 -8.01
N LEU A 310 -5.63 -20.24 -7.52
CA LEU A 310 -6.61 -19.29 -8.06
C LEU A 310 -6.39 -19.04 -9.56
N LEU A 311 -5.13 -18.91 -9.99
CA LEU A 311 -4.75 -18.69 -11.38
C LEU A 311 -4.88 -19.95 -12.25
N SER A 312 -4.72 -21.14 -11.67
CA SER A 312 -4.85 -22.41 -12.42
C SER A 312 -6.29 -22.85 -12.64
N ASP A 313 -7.17 -22.47 -11.73
CA ASP A 313 -8.57 -22.89 -11.75
C ASP A 313 -9.35 -21.98 -12.73
N LYS A 314 -9.65 -22.54 -13.90
CA LYS A 314 -10.13 -21.84 -15.10
C LYS A 314 -11.50 -21.18 -14.85
N LEU A 315 -11.67 -19.93 -15.27
CA LEU A 315 -12.96 -19.23 -15.18
C LEU A 315 -13.99 -19.72 -16.23
N ASP A 316 -13.55 -20.12 -17.44
CA ASP A 316 -14.44 -20.29 -18.60
C ASP A 316 -14.20 -21.56 -19.46
N GLY A 317 -13.55 -22.62 -18.96
CA GLY A 317 -13.46 -23.92 -19.67
C GLY A 317 -12.75 -23.94 -21.03
N SER A 318 -12.19 -22.83 -21.50
CA SER A 318 -11.48 -22.75 -22.79
C SER A 318 -10.11 -23.46 -22.74
N ASN A 319 -9.75 -24.04 -23.89
CA ASN A 319 -8.57 -24.89 -24.08
C ASN A 319 -7.32 -24.12 -24.54
N ASP A 320 -7.25 -22.80 -24.37
CA ASP A 320 -6.00 -22.07 -24.60
C ASP A 320 -5.07 -22.26 -23.40
N SER A 321 -4.34 -23.38 -23.45
CA SER A 321 -3.27 -23.75 -22.53
C SER A 321 -2.04 -22.87 -22.74
N ASN A 322 -2.15 -21.57 -22.51
CA ASN A 322 -0.97 -20.75 -22.29
C ASN A 322 -0.64 -20.80 -20.81
N TYR A 323 0.38 -21.61 -20.47
CA TYR A 323 1.09 -21.62 -19.18
C TYR A 323 1.69 -20.24 -18.79
N SER A 324 1.30 -19.16 -19.48
CA SER A 324 1.97 -17.86 -19.61
C SER A 324 1.42 -16.77 -18.68
N ASP A 325 0.36 -17.01 -17.91
CA ASP A 325 -0.32 -15.89 -17.21
C ASP A 325 -0.21 -15.92 -15.68
N LYS A 326 0.68 -16.74 -15.13
CA LYS A 326 0.84 -16.92 -13.68
C LYS A 326 1.77 -15.91 -12.98
N GLN A 327 2.35 -14.96 -13.71
CA GLN A 327 3.42 -14.06 -13.22
C GLN A 327 2.93 -12.62 -12.94
N SER A 328 1.77 -12.49 -12.30
CA SER A 328 1.17 -11.19 -11.97
C SER A 328 0.35 -11.24 -10.68
N ASP A 329 0.74 -10.46 -9.68
CA ASP A 329 -0.06 -10.28 -8.45
C ASP A 329 -1.41 -9.61 -8.76
N HIS A 330 -1.41 -8.60 -9.64
CA HIS A 330 -2.62 -7.90 -10.08
C HIS A 330 -3.63 -8.85 -10.74
N LEU A 331 -3.16 -9.82 -11.55
CA LEU A 331 -4.04 -10.83 -12.13
C LEU A 331 -4.64 -11.75 -11.06
N VAL A 332 -3.86 -12.15 -10.05
CA VAL A 332 -4.41 -12.94 -8.93
C VAL A 332 -5.52 -12.16 -8.23
N MET A 333 -5.31 -10.87 -7.98
CA MET A 333 -6.29 -10.01 -7.33
C MET A 333 -7.61 -9.93 -8.13
N MET A 334 -7.56 -9.68 -9.44
CA MET A 334 -8.79 -9.66 -10.26
C MET A 334 -9.48 -11.02 -10.31
N VAL A 335 -8.74 -12.14 -10.39
CA VAL A 335 -9.32 -13.49 -10.44
C VAL A 335 -9.98 -13.83 -9.11
N ALA A 336 -9.33 -13.50 -7.98
CA ALA A 336 -9.90 -13.68 -6.64
C ALA A 336 -11.24 -12.93 -6.51
N TYR A 337 -11.30 -11.67 -6.97
CA TYR A 337 -12.53 -10.89 -6.95
C TYR A 337 -13.60 -11.46 -7.87
N ALA A 338 -13.28 -11.77 -9.12
CA ALA A 338 -14.24 -12.31 -10.08
C ALA A 338 -14.88 -13.62 -9.59
N LYS A 339 -14.08 -14.53 -9.00
CA LYS A 339 -14.60 -15.77 -8.40
C LYS A 339 -15.48 -15.50 -7.18
N TRP A 340 -15.04 -14.62 -6.29
CA TRP A 340 -15.83 -14.24 -5.12
C TRP A 340 -17.16 -13.61 -5.51
N GLN A 341 -17.17 -12.68 -6.48
CA GLN A 341 -18.37 -12.03 -7.01
C GLN A 341 -19.35 -13.07 -7.58
N LYS A 342 -18.85 -14.00 -8.40
CA LYS A 342 -19.66 -15.09 -8.97
C LYS A 342 -20.27 -15.98 -7.89
N ILE A 343 -19.48 -16.42 -6.91
CA ILE A 343 -19.96 -17.27 -5.80
C ILE A 343 -20.98 -16.52 -4.94
N LEU A 344 -20.75 -15.23 -4.67
CA LEU A 344 -21.67 -14.40 -3.91
C LEU A 344 -23.03 -14.32 -4.59
N HIS A 345 -23.04 -14.09 -5.91
CA HIS A 345 -24.27 -13.98 -6.70
C HIS A 345 -24.99 -15.33 -6.87
N GLU A 346 -24.27 -16.41 -7.18
CA GLU A 346 -24.87 -17.73 -7.47
C GLU A 346 -25.21 -18.56 -6.23
N LYS A 347 -24.39 -18.47 -5.18
CA LYS A 347 -24.46 -19.35 -3.99
C LYS A 347 -24.67 -18.59 -2.67
N GLY A 348 -24.68 -17.25 -2.71
CA GLY A 348 -24.97 -16.40 -1.57
C GLY A 348 -23.81 -16.19 -0.59
N VAL A 349 -24.08 -15.37 0.43
CA VAL A 349 -23.09 -14.84 1.39
C VAL A 349 -22.32 -15.94 2.14
N LYS A 350 -22.99 -17.04 2.53
CA LYS A 350 -22.36 -18.13 3.29
C LYS A 350 -21.27 -18.82 2.47
N ALA A 351 -21.56 -19.14 1.20
CA ALA A 351 -20.60 -19.76 0.30
C ALA A 351 -19.44 -18.80 -0.03
N ALA A 352 -19.73 -17.51 -0.22
CA ALA A 352 -18.69 -16.50 -0.45
C ALA A 352 -17.73 -16.38 0.75
N LYS A 353 -18.24 -16.47 1.99
CA LYS A 353 -17.42 -16.50 3.20
C LYS A 353 -16.57 -17.78 3.29
N GLN A 354 -17.12 -18.94 2.94
CA GLN A 354 -16.37 -20.19 2.88
C GLN A 354 -15.24 -20.13 1.85
N PHE A 355 -15.50 -19.56 0.67
CA PHE A 355 -14.47 -19.30 -0.34
C PHE A 355 -13.36 -18.39 0.19
N CYS A 356 -13.72 -17.32 0.91
CA CYS A 356 -12.73 -16.44 1.51
C CYS A 356 -11.82 -17.21 2.49
N ASN A 357 -12.42 -18.04 3.35
CA ASN A 357 -11.65 -18.84 4.30
C ASN A 357 -10.73 -19.86 3.61
N SER A 358 -11.19 -20.53 2.54
CA SER A 358 -10.39 -21.56 1.85
C SER A 358 -9.20 -20.99 1.07
N PHE A 359 -9.25 -19.71 0.69
CA PHE A 359 -8.19 -19.03 -0.08
C PHE A 359 -7.45 -17.95 0.73
N PHE A 360 -7.59 -17.95 2.07
CA PHE A 360 -6.97 -16.96 2.95
C PHE A 360 -7.31 -15.52 2.57
N LEU A 361 -8.54 -15.26 2.13
CA LEU A 361 -9.02 -13.93 1.78
C LEU A 361 -9.80 -13.30 2.93
N SER A 362 -9.68 -11.99 3.10
CA SER A 362 -10.51 -11.24 4.02
C SER A 362 -11.86 -10.89 3.41
N SER A 363 -12.94 -11.50 3.91
CA SER A 363 -14.30 -11.21 3.42
C SER A 363 -14.67 -9.73 3.53
N SER A 364 -14.25 -9.02 4.59
CA SER A 364 -14.55 -7.60 4.74
C SER A 364 -13.79 -6.73 3.74
N VAL A 365 -12.56 -7.12 3.37
CA VAL A 365 -11.83 -6.47 2.27
C VAL A 365 -12.56 -6.68 0.95
N MET A 366 -13.03 -7.89 0.64
CA MET A 366 -13.75 -8.14 -0.62
C MET A 366 -14.99 -7.25 -0.80
N TYR A 367 -15.78 -7.07 0.27
CA TYR A 367 -16.90 -6.14 0.25
C TYR A 367 -16.48 -4.68 0.09
N MET A 368 -15.45 -4.22 0.80
CA MET A 368 -14.91 -2.87 0.61
C MET A 368 -14.45 -2.63 -0.82
N ILE A 369 -13.83 -3.64 -1.43
CA ILE A 369 -13.34 -3.59 -2.82
C ILE A 369 -14.50 -3.49 -3.80
N ARG A 370 -15.61 -4.19 -3.56
CA ARG A 370 -16.86 -4.01 -4.32
C ARG A 370 -17.34 -2.57 -4.25
N ASP A 371 -17.38 -2.00 -3.06
CA ASP A 371 -17.88 -0.63 -2.85
C ASP A 371 -16.96 0.40 -3.54
N MET A 372 -15.64 0.20 -3.49
CA MET A 372 -14.67 1.03 -4.21
C MET A 372 -14.77 0.90 -5.73
N ARG A 373 -14.98 -0.31 -6.26
CA ARG A 373 -15.23 -0.52 -7.70
C ARG A 373 -16.44 0.27 -8.18
N ILE A 374 -17.51 0.25 -7.40
CA ILE A 374 -18.73 1.02 -7.67
C ILE A 374 -18.43 2.52 -7.64
N GLN A 375 -17.71 3.00 -6.63
CA GLN A 375 -17.32 4.40 -6.51
C GLN A 375 -16.48 4.86 -7.72
N PHE A 376 -15.49 4.07 -8.12
CA PHE A 376 -14.66 4.35 -9.29
C PHE A 376 -15.47 4.34 -10.59
N GLY A 377 -16.38 3.39 -10.76
CA GLY A 377 -17.33 3.39 -11.88
C GLY A 377 -18.14 4.69 -11.94
N LYS A 378 -18.69 5.14 -10.82
CA LYS A 378 -19.42 6.42 -10.74
C LYS A 378 -18.54 7.61 -11.13
N GLN A 379 -17.30 7.67 -10.62
CA GLN A 379 -16.37 8.75 -10.97
C GLN A 379 -16.01 8.76 -12.46
N LEU A 380 -15.83 7.59 -13.07
CA LEU A 380 -15.61 7.47 -14.52
C LEU A 380 -16.86 7.89 -15.31
N ALA A 381 -18.06 7.68 -14.76
CA ALA A 381 -19.30 8.13 -15.36
C ALA A 381 -19.46 9.66 -15.25
N ASP A 382 -19.11 10.24 -14.11
CA ASP A 382 -19.10 11.69 -13.89
C ASP A 382 -18.11 12.40 -14.84
N ILE A 383 -17.03 11.71 -15.22
CA ILE A 383 -16.09 12.16 -16.24
C ILE A 383 -16.64 11.99 -17.67
N GLY A 384 -17.66 11.15 -17.87
CA GLY A 384 -18.27 10.86 -19.16
C GLY A 384 -17.70 9.62 -19.88
N LEU A 385 -16.72 8.91 -19.29
CA LEU A 385 -16.11 7.74 -19.93
C LEU A 385 -17.01 6.51 -19.99
N ILE A 386 -17.97 6.41 -19.05
CA ILE A 386 -18.96 5.35 -19.06
C ILE A 386 -20.36 5.94 -18.88
N THR A 387 -21.34 5.33 -19.52
CA THR A 387 -22.75 5.72 -19.34
C THR A 387 -23.39 4.78 -18.35
N LEU A 388 -23.79 5.30 -17.19
CA LEU A 388 -24.56 4.53 -16.21
C LEU A 388 -25.95 4.19 -16.78
N PRO A 389 -26.55 3.06 -16.38
CA PRO A 389 -27.84 2.64 -16.91
C PRO A 389 -28.95 3.64 -16.52
N SER A 390 -29.94 3.85 -17.39
CA SER A 390 -30.98 4.89 -17.22
C SER A 390 -31.81 4.77 -15.93
N ASN A 391 -31.87 3.59 -15.33
CA ASN A 391 -32.50 3.30 -14.04
C ASN A 391 -31.52 3.39 -12.84
N TYR A 392 -30.36 4.03 -13.01
CA TYR A 392 -29.29 4.10 -12.00
C TYR A 392 -29.78 4.63 -10.65
N GLN A 393 -30.72 5.58 -10.59
CA GLN A 393 -31.25 6.07 -9.30
C GLN A 393 -31.99 4.97 -8.50
N ILE A 394 -32.60 4.00 -9.18
CA ILE A 394 -33.28 2.84 -8.57
C ILE A 394 -32.26 1.73 -8.29
N VAL A 395 -31.32 1.50 -9.23
CA VAL A 395 -30.25 0.48 -9.12
C VAL A 395 -29.21 0.86 -8.06
N ALA A 396 -28.97 2.14 -7.80
CA ALA A 396 -28.01 2.63 -6.80
C ALA A 396 -28.41 2.24 -5.36
N GLN A 397 -29.68 1.93 -5.12
CA GLN A 397 -30.14 1.37 -3.84
C GLN A 397 -29.72 -0.10 -3.66
N ASN A 398 -29.37 -0.80 -4.75
CA ASN A 398 -28.84 -2.15 -4.73
C ASN A 398 -27.42 -2.22 -5.31
N THR A 399 -26.43 -2.06 -4.42
CA THR A 399 -24.99 -2.16 -4.73
C THR A 399 -24.59 -3.41 -5.52
N GLU A 400 -25.30 -4.53 -5.35
CA GLU A 400 -24.97 -5.78 -6.05
C GLU A 400 -25.28 -5.72 -7.54
N ASN A 401 -26.40 -5.08 -7.91
CA ASN A 401 -26.79 -4.93 -9.30
C ASN A 401 -25.82 -4.03 -10.08
N LEU A 402 -25.33 -2.96 -9.45
CA LEU A 402 -24.40 -2.04 -10.09
C LEU A 402 -23.01 -2.63 -10.29
N ASP A 403 -22.48 -3.37 -9.31
CA ASP A 403 -21.20 -4.06 -9.47
C ASP A 403 -21.28 -5.19 -10.50
N SER A 404 -22.42 -5.89 -10.58
CA SER A 404 -22.67 -6.87 -11.64
C SER A 404 -22.67 -6.20 -13.02
N TRP A 405 -23.37 -5.07 -13.17
CA TRP A 405 -23.41 -4.28 -14.39
C TRP A 405 -22.01 -3.79 -14.82
N LEU A 406 -21.20 -3.29 -13.88
CA LEU A 406 -19.81 -2.92 -14.14
C LEU A 406 -18.94 -4.10 -14.60
N SER A 407 -19.35 -5.34 -14.31
CA SER A 407 -18.70 -6.58 -14.72
C SER A 407 -19.27 -7.21 -15.99
N GLU A 408 -20.35 -6.67 -16.57
CA GLU A 408 -20.98 -7.24 -17.75
C GLU A 408 -20.10 -7.12 -19.00
N ARG A 409 -19.94 -8.23 -19.74
CA ARG A 409 -19.16 -8.28 -20.99
C ARG A 409 -19.86 -7.63 -22.19
N SER A 410 -21.17 -7.42 -22.11
CA SER A 410 -21.97 -6.74 -23.13
C SER A 410 -21.62 -5.25 -23.26
N GLN A 411 -21.09 -4.66 -22.19
CA GLN A 411 -20.70 -3.26 -22.16
C GLN A 411 -19.48 -3.00 -23.03
N SER A 412 -19.47 -1.89 -23.77
CA SER A 412 -18.36 -1.51 -24.67
C SER A 412 -17.03 -1.42 -23.93
N PHE A 413 -17.05 -0.89 -22.70
CA PHE A 413 -15.89 -0.77 -21.81
C PHE A 413 -15.39 -2.09 -21.21
N ASN A 414 -16.00 -3.24 -21.54
CA ASN A 414 -15.60 -4.58 -21.07
C ASN A 414 -15.37 -5.60 -22.19
N ARG A 415 -15.44 -5.20 -23.46
CA ARG A 415 -15.28 -6.08 -24.64
C ARG A 415 -14.06 -7.00 -24.58
N TYR A 416 -12.95 -6.51 -24.02
CA TYR A 416 -11.65 -7.18 -23.96
C TYR A 416 -11.22 -7.56 -22.54
N SER A 417 -12.15 -7.52 -21.57
CA SER A 417 -11.90 -7.84 -20.15
C SER A 417 -11.33 -9.24 -19.89
N HIS A 418 -11.59 -10.20 -20.78
CA HIS A 418 -11.08 -11.58 -20.70
C HIS A 418 -9.67 -11.74 -21.30
N GLN A 419 -9.19 -10.76 -22.09
CA GLN A 419 -7.91 -10.84 -22.76
C GLN A 419 -6.78 -10.37 -21.83
N VAL A 420 -6.09 -11.30 -21.20
CA VAL A 420 -5.02 -11.03 -20.22
C VAL A 420 -3.91 -10.14 -20.79
N ALA A 421 -3.57 -10.32 -22.08
CA ALA A 421 -2.56 -9.49 -22.74
C ALA A 421 -2.92 -7.99 -22.76
N ILE A 422 -4.22 -7.67 -22.95
CA ILE A 422 -4.71 -6.28 -22.94
C ILE A 422 -4.70 -5.76 -21.51
N VAL A 423 -5.15 -6.54 -20.52
CA VAL A 423 -5.09 -6.14 -19.11
C VAL A 423 -3.66 -5.86 -18.67
N LYS A 424 -2.69 -6.73 -19.01
CA LYS A 424 -1.26 -6.50 -18.76
C LYS A 424 -0.73 -5.24 -19.48
N ALA A 425 -1.21 -4.97 -20.69
CA ALA A 425 -0.83 -3.76 -21.41
C ALA A 425 -1.34 -2.50 -20.71
N ILE A 426 -2.57 -2.50 -20.20
CA ILE A 426 -3.15 -1.38 -19.46
C ILE A 426 -2.50 -1.22 -18.08
N LEU A 427 -2.17 -2.32 -17.40
CA LEU A 427 -1.36 -2.28 -16.19
C LEU A 427 -0.02 -1.57 -16.45
N CYS A 428 0.65 -1.93 -17.55
CA CYS A 428 1.88 -1.24 -17.96
C CYS A 428 1.63 0.24 -18.25
N ALA A 429 0.55 0.58 -18.95
CA ALA A 429 0.23 1.94 -19.32
C ALA A 429 -0.06 2.85 -18.10
N GLY A 430 -0.79 2.32 -17.11
CA GLY A 430 -1.15 3.02 -15.89
C GLY A 430 0.02 3.16 -14.92
N LEU A 431 0.80 2.08 -14.73
CA LEU A 431 1.91 2.05 -13.78
C LEU A 431 3.19 2.70 -14.32
N TYR A 432 3.32 2.91 -15.64
CA TYR A 432 4.46 3.64 -16.21
C TYR A 432 4.56 5.06 -15.61
N PRO A 433 5.73 5.51 -15.12
CA PRO A 433 7.09 5.01 -15.42
C PRO A 433 7.66 3.97 -14.44
N ASN A 434 6.86 3.38 -13.55
CA ASN A 434 7.32 2.39 -12.58
C ASN A 434 7.55 1.02 -13.23
N VAL A 435 8.73 0.88 -13.84
CA VAL A 435 9.19 -0.34 -14.52
C VAL A 435 10.51 -0.80 -13.90
N ALA A 436 10.66 -2.11 -13.76
CA ALA A 436 11.93 -2.77 -13.49
C ALA A 436 12.28 -3.72 -14.64
N ALA A 437 13.56 -3.88 -14.91
CA ALA A 437 14.05 -4.77 -15.95
C ALA A 437 15.17 -5.68 -15.42
N THR A 438 15.31 -6.86 -16.02
CA THR A 438 16.48 -7.72 -15.82
C THR A 438 17.64 -7.26 -16.70
N GLU A 439 18.83 -7.84 -16.50
CA GLU A 439 20.03 -7.51 -17.31
C GLU A 439 19.79 -7.60 -18.84
N GLN A 440 18.89 -8.48 -19.26
CA GLN A 440 18.53 -8.63 -20.67
C GLN A 440 17.77 -7.41 -21.21
N GLY A 441 16.92 -6.79 -20.39
CA GLY A 441 16.07 -5.65 -20.74
C GLY A 441 16.72 -4.28 -20.49
N ILE A 442 18.00 -4.22 -20.13
CA ILE A 442 18.71 -2.97 -19.81
C ILE A 442 19.76 -2.65 -20.88
N ALA A 443 19.93 -1.37 -21.18
CA ALA A 443 21.00 -0.86 -22.04
C ALA A 443 22.38 -1.09 -21.40
N SER A 444 23.37 -1.52 -22.18
CA SER A 444 24.70 -1.89 -21.69
C SER A 444 25.40 -0.76 -20.94
N ALA A 445 25.27 0.48 -21.41
CA ALA A 445 25.84 1.66 -20.76
C ALA A 445 25.30 1.84 -19.33
N THR A 446 23.98 1.79 -19.15
CA THR A 446 23.34 1.92 -17.84
C THR A 446 23.71 0.75 -16.92
N LEU A 447 23.72 -0.48 -17.44
CA LEU A 447 24.06 -1.66 -16.65
C LEU A 447 25.49 -1.57 -16.08
N ASN A 448 26.44 -1.06 -16.86
CA ASN A 448 27.82 -0.88 -16.42
C ASN A 448 27.94 0.19 -15.33
N SER A 449 27.21 1.30 -15.44
CA SER A 449 27.17 2.33 -14.40
C SER A 449 26.60 1.80 -13.09
N ILE A 450 25.58 0.93 -13.14
CA ILE A 450 24.98 0.35 -11.93
C ILE A 450 25.89 -0.70 -11.30
N LYS A 451 26.46 -1.61 -12.10
CA LYS A 451 27.30 -2.73 -11.61
C LYS A 451 28.64 -2.32 -10.99
N GLN A 452 29.14 -1.11 -11.25
CA GLN A 452 30.33 -0.58 -10.56
C GLN A 452 30.14 -0.41 -9.04
N SER A 453 28.92 -0.61 -8.52
CA SER A 453 28.56 -0.38 -7.12
C SER A 453 28.18 -1.65 -6.31
N GLY A 454 28.32 -2.88 -6.84
CA GLY A 454 27.91 -4.11 -6.13
C GLY A 454 28.71 -5.37 -6.46
N SER A 455 28.98 -6.21 -5.45
CA SER A 455 29.66 -7.50 -5.60
C SER A 455 28.75 -8.59 -6.18
N CYS A 456 29.33 -9.49 -6.96
CA CYS A 456 28.64 -10.54 -7.71
C CYS A 456 28.51 -11.81 -6.85
N ASP A 457 27.33 -12.04 -6.25
CA ASP A 457 27.03 -13.30 -5.55
C ASP A 457 26.24 -14.28 -6.43
N ILE A 458 26.48 -15.57 -6.16
CA ILE A 458 26.24 -16.70 -7.06
C ILE A 458 24.74 -16.94 -7.37
N LYS A 459 24.51 -17.15 -8.67
CA LYS A 459 23.27 -17.19 -9.46
C LYS A 459 22.27 -18.27 -9.05
N SER A 460 21.06 -17.85 -8.69
CA SER A 460 19.86 -18.71 -8.64
C SER A 460 18.56 -17.94 -8.95
N ARG A 461 18.54 -16.62 -8.76
CA ARG A 461 17.36 -15.76 -8.95
C ARG A 461 17.65 -14.62 -9.93
N PRO A 462 16.64 -14.17 -10.69
CA PRO A 462 16.79 -13.01 -11.56
C PRO A 462 17.00 -11.73 -10.75
N ILE A 463 17.98 -10.94 -11.17
CA ILE A 463 18.28 -9.61 -10.61
C ILE A 463 17.48 -8.57 -11.38
N TRP A 464 16.81 -7.66 -10.66
CA TRP A 464 15.97 -6.61 -11.21
C TRP A 464 16.59 -5.23 -10.97
N TYR A 465 16.38 -4.31 -11.90
CA TYR A 465 16.85 -2.93 -11.78
C TYR A 465 15.75 -1.95 -12.18
N ASP A 466 15.65 -0.83 -11.46
CA ASP A 466 14.68 0.26 -11.73
C ASP A 466 15.26 1.38 -12.61
N GLY A 467 16.38 1.11 -13.29
CA GLY A 467 17.16 2.09 -14.06
C GLY A 467 18.15 2.91 -13.22
N ARG A 468 18.06 2.88 -11.88
CA ARG A 468 18.99 3.59 -10.98
C ARG A 468 19.76 2.65 -10.07
N ARG A 469 19.13 1.57 -9.60
CA ARG A 469 19.70 0.64 -8.62
C ARG A 469 19.17 -0.78 -8.82
N GLU A 470 19.80 -1.73 -8.14
CA GLU A 470 19.24 -3.07 -7.95
C GLU A 470 18.03 -3.03 -7.02
N VAL A 471 16.96 -3.74 -7.40
CA VAL A 471 15.71 -3.87 -6.65
C VAL A 471 15.31 -5.32 -6.53
N HIS A 472 14.56 -5.65 -5.49
CA HIS A 472 14.15 -7.02 -5.17
C HIS A 472 12.61 -7.12 -5.21
N VAL A 473 12.06 -8.28 -5.58
CA VAL A 473 10.61 -8.51 -5.46
C VAL A 473 10.26 -8.83 -4.01
N HIS A 474 9.23 -8.19 -3.45
CA HIS A 474 8.83 -8.41 -2.06
C HIS A 474 8.35 -9.85 -1.83
N PRO A 475 8.67 -10.51 -0.69
CA PRO A 475 8.27 -11.91 -0.44
C PRO A 475 6.77 -12.20 -0.50
N SER A 476 5.90 -11.19 -0.33
CA SER A 476 4.45 -11.38 -0.46
C SER A 476 3.98 -11.58 -1.91
N SER A 477 4.81 -11.22 -2.88
CA SER A 477 4.52 -11.34 -4.31
C SER A 477 4.76 -12.76 -4.80
N ILE A 478 3.90 -13.23 -5.71
CA ILE A 478 4.06 -14.54 -6.37
C ILE A 478 5.32 -14.61 -7.24
N ASN A 479 5.85 -13.46 -7.67
CA ASN A 479 7.05 -13.39 -8.49
C ASN A 479 8.34 -13.52 -7.66
N SER A 480 8.27 -13.49 -6.31
CA SER A 480 9.44 -13.58 -5.44
C SER A 480 10.15 -14.95 -5.50
N SER A 481 9.39 -16.01 -5.73
CA SER A 481 9.85 -17.40 -5.82
C SER A 481 10.01 -17.90 -7.27
N SER A 482 9.70 -17.05 -8.26
CA SER A 482 9.71 -17.43 -9.67
C SER A 482 11.15 -17.50 -10.23
N LYS A 483 11.52 -18.66 -10.76
CA LYS A 483 12.87 -18.91 -11.34
C LYS A 483 12.93 -18.66 -12.84
N ALA A 484 11.86 -18.97 -13.58
CA ALA A 484 11.79 -18.82 -15.02
C ALA A 484 10.96 -17.59 -15.38
N LEU A 485 11.57 -16.60 -16.01
CA LEU A 485 10.89 -15.37 -16.45
C LEU A 485 10.49 -15.47 -17.91
N GLN A 486 9.25 -15.11 -18.22
CA GLN A 486 8.78 -15.03 -19.61
C GLN A 486 9.35 -13.82 -20.34
N HIS A 487 9.43 -12.69 -19.63
CA HIS A 487 9.84 -11.42 -20.18
C HIS A 487 10.79 -10.71 -19.21
N PRO A 488 11.69 -9.86 -19.73
CA PRO A 488 12.70 -9.21 -18.92
C PRO A 488 12.16 -7.95 -18.21
N PHE A 489 10.86 -7.68 -18.26
CA PHE A 489 10.25 -6.46 -17.74
C PHE A 489 9.15 -6.74 -16.73
N LEU A 490 9.07 -5.88 -15.73
CA LEU A 490 8.14 -5.96 -14.62
C LEU A 490 7.61 -4.56 -14.29
N VAL A 491 6.32 -4.45 -14.02
CA VAL A 491 5.67 -3.21 -13.58
C VAL A 491 5.20 -3.35 -12.14
N PHE A 492 5.18 -2.23 -11.41
CA PHE A 492 4.81 -2.17 -9.99
C PHE A 492 4.21 -0.80 -9.67
N LEU A 493 3.41 -0.70 -8.60
CA LEU A 493 2.93 0.60 -8.11
C LEU A 493 3.89 1.19 -7.09
N GLU A 494 4.20 0.43 -6.04
CA GLU A 494 4.98 0.91 -4.91
C GLU A 494 6.32 0.20 -4.79
N LYS A 495 7.34 0.98 -4.41
CA LYS A 495 8.63 0.48 -3.97
C LYS A 495 8.94 0.97 -2.57
N VAL A 496 9.34 0.05 -1.71
CA VAL A 496 9.58 0.29 -0.28
C VAL A 496 11.01 -0.08 0.09
N GLU A 497 11.67 0.78 0.87
CA GLU A 497 12.99 0.50 1.44
C GLU A 497 12.83 0.03 2.88
N THR A 498 13.27 -1.20 3.16
CA THR A 498 13.44 -1.74 4.51
C THR A 498 14.92 -2.08 4.71
N ASN A 499 15.30 -3.37 4.70
CA ASN A 499 16.70 -3.81 4.65
C ASN A 499 17.26 -3.75 3.22
N LYS A 500 16.38 -3.89 2.23
CA LYS A 500 16.65 -3.77 0.79
C LYS A 500 15.50 -3.00 0.15
N VAL A 501 15.67 -2.60 -1.10
CA VAL A 501 14.60 -1.98 -1.88
C VAL A 501 13.72 -3.08 -2.47
N PHE A 502 12.47 -3.14 -2.03
CA PHE A 502 11.49 -4.13 -2.44
C PHE A 502 10.39 -3.51 -3.32
N LEU A 503 10.04 -4.20 -4.39
CA LEU A 503 8.88 -3.92 -5.23
C LEU A 503 7.68 -4.72 -4.70
N ARG A 504 6.57 -4.02 -4.45
CA ARG A 504 5.29 -4.64 -4.09
C ARG A 504 4.42 -4.80 -5.31
N ASP A 505 3.52 -5.79 -5.26
CA ASP A 505 2.46 -6.04 -6.25
C ASP A 505 2.96 -5.92 -7.69
N THR A 506 3.56 -7.00 -8.17
CA THR A 506 4.35 -6.97 -9.40
C THR A 506 3.66 -7.70 -10.55
N THR A 507 3.92 -7.27 -11.78
CA THR A 507 3.45 -7.96 -12.98
C THR A 507 4.50 -7.99 -14.06
N ILE A 508 4.81 -9.19 -14.54
CA ILE A 508 5.70 -9.37 -15.67
C ILE A 508 4.94 -9.01 -16.95
N VAL A 509 5.53 -8.14 -17.76
CA VAL A 509 4.93 -7.59 -18.98
C VAL A 509 5.79 -7.87 -20.19
N SER A 510 5.15 -8.03 -21.34
CA SER A 510 5.87 -8.17 -22.60
C SER A 510 6.52 -6.85 -23.01
N PRO A 511 7.45 -6.86 -23.99
CA PRO A 511 8.11 -5.63 -24.45
C PRO A 511 7.15 -4.65 -25.16
N PHE A 512 6.06 -5.13 -25.77
CA PHE A 512 5.19 -4.30 -26.61
C PHE A 512 4.42 -3.20 -25.86
N PRO A 513 3.81 -3.46 -24.68
CA PRO A 513 3.21 -2.41 -23.87
C PRO A 513 4.18 -1.29 -23.51
N ILE A 514 5.44 -1.63 -23.18
CA ILE A 514 6.47 -0.63 -22.86
C ILE A 514 6.83 0.17 -24.11
N LEU A 515 6.94 -0.50 -25.27
CA LEU A 515 7.19 0.18 -26.54
C LEU A 515 6.09 1.18 -26.89
N PHE A 516 4.82 0.85 -26.61
CA PHE A 516 3.67 1.69 -26.94
C PHE A 516 3.38 2.77 -25.88
N PHE A 517 3.41 2.46 -24.59
CA PHE A 517 3.04 3.37 -23.51
C PHE A 517 4.21 3.98 -22.74
N GLY A 518 5.44 3.55 -23.03
CA GLY A 518 6.64 4.03 -22.34
C GLY A 518 6.98 5.48 -22.66
N GLY A 519 8.17 5.95 -22.33
CA GLY A 519 8.56 7.34 -22.56
C GLY A 519 9.21 7.56 -23.93
N SER A 520 10.26 8.36 -23.96
CA SER A 520 11.01 8.73 -25.17
C SER A 520 11.60 7.50 -25.88
N ILE A 521 11.43 7.42 -27.20
CA ILE A 521 11.95 6.31 -28.02
C ILE A 521 13.18 6.78 -28.80
N ASN A 522 14.30 6.07 -28.63
CA ASN A 522 15.48 6.16 -29.47
C ASN A 522 15.69 4.86 -30.26
N ILE A 523 15.71 4.95 -31.60
CA ILE A 523 15.80 3.80 -32.50
C ILE A 523 17.23 3.72 -33.06
N GLN A 524 17.92 2.62 -32.77
CA GLN A 524 19.24 2.32 -33.33
C GLN A 524 19.10 1.35 -34.51
N HIS A 525 18.89 1.92 -35.70
CA HIS A 525 18.60 1.17 -36.92
C HIS A 525 19.63 0.08 -37.26
N GLN A 526 20.93 0.39 -37.11
CA GLN A 526 22.03 -0.53 -37.45
C GLN A 526 22.10 -1.73 -36.49
N ALA A 527 21.69 -1.56 -35.24
CA ALA A 527 21.76 -2.60 -34.21
C ALA A 527 20.45 -3.38 -34.03
N GLY A 528 19.34 -2.93 -34.65
CA GLY A 528 18.01 -3.52 -34.42
C GLY A 528 17.51 -3.33 -32.98
N LEU A 529 17.95 -2.26 -32.32
CA LEU A 529 17.66 -1.96 -30.93
C LEU A 529 16.79 -0.72 -30.80
N VAL A 530 15.89 -0.75 -29.81
CA VAL A 530 15.08 0.38 -29.39
C VAL A 530 15.38 0.63 -27.92
N ILE A 531 15.77 1.85 -27.59
CA ILE A 531 16.03 2.30 -26.22
C ILE A 531 14.89 3.22 -25.81
N ILE A 532 14.26 2.93 -24.68
CA ILE A 532 13.16 3.71 -24.10
C ILE A 532 13.68 4.39 -22.83
N ASP A 533 13.46 5.71 -22.73
CA ASP A 533 13.92 6.57 -21.62
C ASP A 533 15.42 6.44 -21.30
N GLY A 534 16.21 6.09 -22.31
CA GLY A 534 17.66 5.98 -22.21
C GLY A 534 18.20 4.74 -21.49
N TRP A 535 17.34 3.86 -20.94
CA TRP A 535 17.81 2.70 -20.17
C TRP A 535 17.11 1.37 -20.47
N LEU A 536 15.84 1.39 -20.88
CA LEU A 536 15.10 0.17 -21.24
C LEU A 536 15.50 -0.26 -22.66
N LYS A 537 16.02 -1.48 -22.81
CA LYS A 537 16.51 -2.02 -24.08
C LYS A 537 15.54 -3.08 -24.62
N LEU A 538 15.04 -2.84 -25.82
CA LEU A 538 14.18 -3.76 -26.56
C LEU A 538 14.83 -4.12 -27.90
N THR A 539 14.75 -5.39 -28.29
CA THR A 539 15.12 -5.82 -29.63
C THR A 539 13.88 -5.81 -30.51
N ALA A 540 13.88 -5.00 -31.57
CA ALA A 540 12.76 -4.90 -32.50
C ALA A 540 13.26 -4.57 -33.91
N PRO A 541 12.67 -5.18 -34.97
CA PRO A 541 12.94 -4.77 -36.33
C PRO A 541 12.66 -3.28 -36.54
N ALA A 542 13.47 -2.60 -37.36
CA ALA A 542 13.33 -1.17 -37.62
C ALA A 542 11.93 -0.77 -38.10
N GLN A 543 11.30 -1.62 -38.94
CA GLN A 543 9.93 -1.41 -39.43
C GLN A 543 8.92 -1.38 -38.27
N SER A 544 9.01 -2.34 -37.34
CA SER A 544 8.16 -2.38 -36.15
C SER A 544 8.38 -1.15 -35.28
N ALA A 545 9.64 -0.76 -35.03
CA ALA A 545 9.95 0.42 -34.22
C ALA A 545 9.35 1.72 -34.81
N VAL A 546 9.44 1.90 -36.13
CA VAL A 546 8.84 3.05 -36.83
C VAL A 546 7.31 3.00 -36.79
N LEU A 547 6.71 1.81 -36.94
CA LEU A 547 5.27 1.63 -36.79
C LEU A 547 4.79 2.05 -35.40
N PHE A 548 5.43 1.57 -34.34
CA PHE A 548 5.09 1.97 -32.97
C PHE A 548 5.25 3.47 -32.75
N LYS A 549 6.29 4.10 -33.31
CA LYS A 549 6.44 5.57 -33.26
C LYS A 549 5.25 6.29 -33.89
N LYS A 550 4.75 5.82 -35.04
CA LYS A 550 3.54 6.39 -35.69
C LYS A 550 2.27 6.13 -34.87
N LEU A 551 2.09 4.91 -34.37
CA LEU A 551 0.93 4.54 -33.56
C LEU A 551 0.85 5.37 -32.27
N ARG A 552 1.99 5.68 -31.63
CA ARG A 552 2.05 6.54 -30.45
C ARG A 552 1.63 7.98 -30.75
N ALA A 553 2.05 8.52 -31.89
CA ALA A 553 1.63 9.85 -32.32
C ALA A 553 0.10 9.90 -32.57
N GLN A 554 -0.46 8.86 -33.20
CA GLN A 554 -1.91 8.74 -33.39
C GLN A 554 -2.66 8.57 -32.08
N HIS A 555 -2.16 7.76 -31.15
CA HIS A 555 -2.73 7.58 -29.81
C HIS A 555 -2.85 8.91 -29.05
N LEU A 556 -1.76 9.69 -29.04
CA LEU A 556 -1.76 11.02 -28.40
C LEU A 556 -2.77 11.97 -29.06
N LEU A 557 -2.89 11.92 -30.38
CA LEU A 557 -3.88 12.72 -31.11
C LEU A 557 -5.32 12.29 -30.75
N ILE A 558 -5.60 10.99 -30.72
CA ILE A 558 -6.91 10.46 -30.35
C ILE A 558 -7.28 10.87 -28.93
N MET A 559 -6.36 10.75 -27.97
CA MET A 559 -6.61 11.18 -26.59
C MET A 559 -6.95 12.67 -26.50
N ARG A 560 -6.24 13.53 -27.24
CA ARG A 560 -6.55 14.96 -27.32
C ARG A 560 -7.94 15.24 -27.92
N LEU A 561 -8.32 14.51 -28.96
CA LEU A 561 -9.63 14.65 -29.60
C LEU A 561 -10.77 14.12 -28.73
N TYR A 562 -10.53 13.02 -28.02
CA TYR A 562 -11.49 12.42 -27.11
C TYR A 562 -11.87 13.42 -26.01
N ASP A 563 -10.88 14.12 -25.46
CA ASP A 563 -11.12 15.09 -24.39
C ASP A 563 -11.78 16.39 -24.89
N GLN A 564 -11.60 16.75 -26.17
CA GLN A 564 -12.37 17.84 -26.81
C GLN A 564 -13.86 17.48 -26.96
N LEU A 565 -14.19 16.21 -27.20
CA LEU A 565 -15.58 15.76 -27.30
C LEU A 565 -16.29 15.77 -25.93
N PHE A 566 -15.55 15.56 -24.84
CA PHE A 566 -16.09 15.58 -23.47
C PHE A 566 -16.01 16.93 -22.77
N SER A 567 -15.11 17.86 -23.17
CA SER A 567 -15.11 19.25 -22.66
C SER A 567 -16.25 20.11 -23.21
N CYS A 568 -16.99 19.62 -24.21
CA CYS A 568 -18.14 20.33 -24.79
C CYS A 568 -19.47 20.07 -24.08
N TYR A 569 -19.47 19.39 -22.92
CA TYR A 569 -20.66 19.12 -22.09
C TYR A 569 -20.53 19.68 -20.68
#